data_AF-A0A6N0LXT1-F1
#
_entry.id   AF-A0A6N0LXT1-F1
#
_cell.length_a   1.000
_cell.length_b   1.000
_cell.length_c   1.000
_cell.angle_alpha   90.00
_cell.angle_beta   90.00
_cell.angle_gamma   90.00
#
_symmetry.space_group_name_H-M   'P 1'
#
loop_
_entity.id
_entity.type
_entity.pdbx_description
1 polymer ?
#
loop_
_entity_poly.entity_id
_entity_poly.type
_entity_poly.pdbx_seq_one_letter_code
_entity_poly.pdbx_strand_id
1 'polypeptide(L)'
;MIDILILRNDVLLILENLLGTYTFPDRTTAPSIACLPDPDKGWNYPENGTKVSGLEVVIKQPYPDVSANIGGDRTYTNTWEIHLKQWDTNKSLVEVVGLLSGDLPANYLIERVSPMPASDKLLTVEQCKIFITDWQVREP
;
A
#
# COMPACT_ATOMS: atom_id res chain seq x y z
N MET A 1 5.36 2.54 -16.62
CA MET A 1 6.10 2.85 -15.38
C MET A 1 5.19 3.65 -14.49
N ILE A 2 4.66 3.01 -13.45
CA ILE A 2 3.94 3.70 -12.37
C ILE A 2 4.93 4.61 -11.66
N ASP A 3 4.58 5.88 -11.50
CA ASP A 3 5.31 6.79 -10.63
C ASP A 3 4.68 6.76 -9.24
N ILE A 4 5.51 6.67 -8.19
CA ILE A 4 5.01 6.54 -6.81
C ILE A 4 4.17 7.74 -6.36
N LEU A 5 4.46 8.95 -6.86
CA LEU A 5 3.71 10.15 -6.54
C LEU A 5 2.36 10.18 -7.27
N ILE A 6 2.32 9.68 -8.52
CA ILE A 6 1.07 9.51 -9.25
C ILE A 6 0.17 8.51 -8.51
N LEU A 7 0.69 7.33 -8.19
CA LEU A 7 -0.06 6.31 -7.44
C LEU A 7 -0.54 6.84 -6.08
N ARG A 8 0.32 7.57 -5.37
CA ARG A 8 -0.05 8.22 -4.10
C ARG A 8 -1.22 9.17 -4.28
N ASN A 9 -1.19 10.00 -5.32
CA ASN A 9 -2.24 10.99 -5.56
C ASN A 9 -3.55 10.32 -5.98
N ASP A 10 -3.51 9.27 -6.79
CA ASP A 10 -4.71 8.50 -7.15
C ASP A 10 -5.35 7.86 -5.92
N VAL A 11 -4.54 7.21 -5.08
CA VAL A 11 -5.01 6.60 -3.82
C VAL A 11 -5.53 7.65 -2.85
N LEU A 12 -4.85 8.80 -2.74
CA LEU A 12 -5.30 9.93 -1.91
C LEU A 12 -6.65 10.46 -2.38
N LEU A 13 -6.86 10.60 -3.69
CA LEU A 13 -8.11 11.13 -4.25
C LEU A 13 -9.28 10.17 -4.02
N ILE A 14 -9.06 8.87 -4.18
CA ILE A 14 -10.09 7.84 -3.93
C ILE A 14 -10.45 7.77 -2.44
N LEU A 15 -9.44 7.87 -1.56
CA LEU A 15 -9.61 7.62 -0.13
C LEU A 15 -9.63 8.88 0.74
N GLU A 16 -9.69 10.08 0.17
CA GLU A 16 -9.49 11.35 0.88
C GLU A 16 -10.30 11.45 2.19
N ASN A 17 -11.59 11.13 2.12
CA ASN A 17 -12.52 11.18 3.26
C ASN A 17 -12.42 9.97 4.20
N LEU A 18 -11.70 8.94 3.79
CA LEU A 18 -11.52 7.70 4.54
C LEU A 18 -10.21 7.68 5.31
N LEU A 19 -9.18 8.33 4.77
CA LEU A 19 -7.87 8.47 5.39
C LEU A 19 -8.00 9.07 6.79
N GLY A 20 -7.18 8.52 7.66
CA GLY A 20 -6.93 9.07 8.96
C GLY A 20 -5.98 10.27 8.93
N THR A 21 -5.36 10.53 10.06
CA THR A 21 -4.46 11.68 10.22
C THR A 21 -3.18 11.26 10.91
N TYR A 22 -2.05 11.63 10.33
CA TYR A 22 -0.78 11.71 11.04
C TYR A 22 -0.75 13.00 11.85
N THR A 23 -0.44 12.90 13.14
CA THR A 23 -0.07 14.04 13.98
C THR A 23 1.38 13.89 14.37
N PHE A 24 2.24 14.72 13.79
CA PHE A 24 3.69 14.66 13.98
C PHE A 24 4.10 15.27 15.35
N PRO A 25 5.34 15.03 15.82
CA PRO A 25 5.82 15.55 17.10
C PRO A 25 5.75 17.08 17.24
N ASP A 26 5.88 17.80 16.11
CA ASP A 26 5.76 19.26 16.03
C ASP A 26 4.29 19.75 15.99
N ARG A 27 3.32 18.83 16.11
CA ARG A 27 1.86 19.05 16.04
C ARG A 27 1.33 19.38 14.64
N THR A 28 2.15 19.30 13.60
CA THR A 28 1.64 19.36 12.24
C THR A 28 0.82 18.12 11.92
N THR A 29 -0.12 18.26 10.99
CA THR A 29 -1.00 17.17 10.59
C THR A 29 -0.99 16.96 9.08
N ALA A 30 -1.18 15.72 8.68
CA ALA A 30 -1.32 15.33 7.28
C ALA A 30 -2.26 14.12 7.16
N PRO A 31 -2.90 13.89 6.00
CA PRO A 31 -3.59 12.62 5.73
C PRO A 31 -2.62 11.45 5.95
N SER A 32 -3.10 10.36 6.56
CA SER A 32 -2.26 9.20 6.88
C SER A 32 -1.96 8.34 5.65
N ILE A 33 -1.25 8.90 4.68
CA ILE A 33 -0.77 8.23 3.47
C ILE A 33 0.74 8.48 3.29
N ALA A 34 1.50 7.41 3.07
CA ALA A 34 2.95 7.46 2.97
C ALA A 34 3.49 6.65 1.80
N CYS A 35 4.65 7.07 1.31
CA CYS A 35 5.39 6.43 0.23
C CYS A 35 6.75 6.00 0.76
N LEU A 36 7.02 4.70 0.72
CA LEU A 36 8.29 4.13 1.14
C LEU A 36 9.13 3.80 -0.09
N PRO A 37 10.29 4.49 -0.27
CA PRO A 37 11.14 4.29 -1.44
C PRO A 37 11.96 2.98 -1.39
N ASP A 38 12.03 2.31 -0.25
CA ASP A 38 12.78 1.07 -0.10
C ASP A 38 11.99 0.07 0.78
N PRO A 39 11.63 -1.12 0.25
CA PRO A 39 10.85 -2.11 0.98
C PRO A 39 11.58 -2.69 2.20
N ASP A 40 12.92 -2.67 2.21
CA ASP A 40 13.79 -3.19 3.25
C ASP A 40 14.29 -2.11 4.22
N LYS A 41 14.34 -0.83 3.81
CA LYS A 41 14.81 0.30 4.65
C LYS A 41 13.72 1.20 5.22
N GLY A 42 12.44 0.88 5.05
CA GLY A 42 11.31 1.66 5.59
C GLY A 42 11.11 1.61 7.12
N TRP A 43 12.14 1.30 7.91
CA TRP A 43 11.99 0.77 9.27
C TRP A 43 11.43 1.72 10.33
N ASN A 44 11.30 3.02 10.07
CA ASN A 44 10.79 3.98 11.06
C ASN A 44 9.74 4.94 10.45
N TYR A 45 8.74 4.40 9.75
CA TYR A 45 7.58 5.18 9.32
C TYR A 45 6.27 4.67 9.97
N PRO A 46 5.43 5.57 10.52
CA PRO A 46 5.69 7.00 10.67
C PRO A 46 6.81 7.28 11.69
N GLU A 47 7.38 8.49 11.64
CA GLU A 47 8.48 8.89 12.54
C GLU A 47 8.08 8.66 14.01
N ASN A 48 9.05 8.27 14.85
CA ASN A 48 8.83 8.06 16.28
C ASN A 48 8.14 9.27 16.93
N GLY A 49 7.07 9.01 17.68
CA GLY A 49 6.25 10.05 18.30
C GLY A 49 5.09 10.55 17.43
N THR A 50 5.00 10.13 16.16
CA THR A 50 3.83 10.37 15.32
C THR A 50 2.64 9.57 15.84
N LYS A 51 1.51 10.24 16.03
CA LYS A 51 0.23 9.59 16.32
C LYS A 51 -0.52 9.36 15.01
N VAL A 52 -1.05 8.16 14.84
CA VAL A 52 -1.90 7.80 13.71
C VAL A 52 -3.31 7.55 14.22
N SER A 53 -4.29 8.14 13.56
CA SER A 53 -5.72 7.84 13.77
C SER A 53 -6.32 7.28 12.49
N GLY A 54 -7.45 6.56 12.57
CA GLY A 54 -8.22 6.15 11.39
C GLY A 54 -7.51 5.16 10.45
N LEU A 55 -7.70 5.36 9.14
CA LEU A 55 -7.10 4.52 8.10
C LEU A 55 -5.74 5.06 7.66
N GLU A 56 -4.70 4.27 7.85
CA GLU A 56 -3.37 4.51 7.32
C GLU A 56 -3.16 3.74 6.01
N VAL A 57 -2.52 4.39 5.04
CA VAL A 57 -2.11 3.81 3.77
C VAL A 57 -0.60 3.97 3.61
N VAL A 58 0.10 2.87 3.33
CA VAL A 58 1.53 2.87 3.05
C VAL A 58 1.79 2.22 1.70
N ILE A 59 2.32 2.99 0.76
CA ILE A 59 2.66 2.54 -0.59
C ILE A 59 4.15 2.24 -0.62
N LYS A 60 4.52 1.00 -0.91
CA LYS A 60 5.92 0.61 -1.09
C LYS A 60 6.29 0.64 -2.56
N GLN A 61 7.48 1.19 -2.86
CA GLN A 61 8.08 1.02 -4.18
C GLN A 61 8.22 -0.47 -4.52
N PRO A 62 8.05 -0.83 -5.80
CA PRO A 62 8.10 -2.20 -6.23
C PRO A 62 9.55 -2.68 -6.13
N TYR A 63 9.73 -3.91 -5.67
CA TYR A 63 10.97 -4.61 -5.91
C TYR A 63 10.79 -5.43 -7.20
N PRO A 64 11.72 -5.37 -8.17
CA PRO A 64 11.63 -6.19 -9.35
C PRO A 64 11.68 -7.67 -8.93
N ASP A 65 10.59 -8.40 -9.18
CA ASP A 65 10.54 -9.83 -8.97
C ASP A 65 10.83 -10.55 -10.28
N VAL A 66 11.61 -11.63 -10.20
CA VAL A 66 12.04 -12.44 -11.34
C VAL A 66 11.49 -13.83 -11.16
N SER A 67 10.50 -14.18 -11.99
CA SER A 67 9.98 -15.54 -12.05
C SER A 67 10.54 -16.26 -13.28
N ALA A 68 11.01 -17.49 -13.07
CA ALA A 68 11.44 -18.37 -14.15
C ALA A 68 10.25 -19.22 -14.61
N ASN A 69 9.94 -19.17 -15.89
CA ASN A 69 8.92 -20.02 -16.49
C ASN A 69 9.49 -21.39 -16.86
N ILE A 70 8.59 -22.37 -16.99
CA ILE A 70 8.92 -23.69 -17.53
C ILE A 70 9.30 -23.50 -19.01
N GLY A 71 10.60 -23.44 -19.30
CA GLY A 71 11.16 -23.10 -20.62
C GLY A 71 12.50 -22.36 -20.55
N GLY A 72 12.82 -21.74 -19.40
CA GLY A 72 14.04 -20.95 -19.21
C GLY A 72 13.80 -19.44 -19.30
N ASP A 73 12.70 -19.02 -19.92
CA ASP A 73 12.28 -17.63 -20.02
C ASP A 73 12.13 -16.99 -18.63
N ARG A 74 12.54 -15.72 -18.53
CA ARG A 74 12.42 -14.93 -17.31
C ARG A 74 11.32 -13.89 -17.48
N THR A 75 10.43 -13.81 -16.51
CA THR A 75 9.44 -12.74 -16.42
C THR A 75 9.83 -11.79 -15.32
N TYR A 76 10.02 -10.52 -15.67
CA TYR A 76 10.25 -9.44 -14.73
C TYR A 76 8.94 -8.73 -14.48
N THR A 77 8.56 -8.65 -13.21
CA THR A 77 7.32 -8.01 -12.77
C THR A 77 7.65 -6.97 -11.70
N ASN A 78 7.14 -5.75 -11.89
CA ASN A 78 7.24 -4.69 -10.88
C ASN A 78 5.95 -4.64 -10.06
N THR A 79 5.91 -5.36 -8.95
CA THR A 79 4.75 -5.41 -8.05
C THR A 79 4.88 -4.38 -6.93
N TRP A 80 3.97 -3.42 -6.93
CA TRP A 80 3.81 -2.45 -5.86
C TRP A 80 2.95 -3.03 -4.75
N GLU A 81 3.23 -2.66 -3.51
CA GLU A 81 2.40 -3.03 -2.36
C GLU A 81 1.73 -1.79 -1.76
N ILE A 82 0.41 -1.80 -1.68
CA ILE A 82 -0.38 -0.83 -0.91
C ILE A 82 -0.82 -1.52 0.38
N HIS A 83 -0.32 -1.04 1.51
CA HIS A 83 -0.66 -1.55 2.84
C HIS A 83 -1.74 -0.66 3.43
N LEU A 84 -2.89 -1.23 3.71
CA LEU A 84 -3.98 -0.61 4.42
C LEU A 84 -3.90 -1.04 5.88
N LYS A 85 -3.92 -0.08 6.79
CA LYS A 85 -3.75 -0.26 8.23
C LYS A 85 -4.85 0.50 8.94
N GLN A 86 -5.75 -0.21 9.60
CA GLN A 86 -6.86 0.41 10.31
C GLN A 86 -6.59 0.54 11.82
N TRP A 87 -6.33 1.77 12.27
CA TRP A 87 -6.02 2.11 13.67
C TRP A 87 -7.27 2.35 14.54
N ASP A 88 -8.42 2.57 13.91
CA ASP A 88 -9.73 2.67 14.58
C ASP A 88 -10.69 1.62 14.02
N THR A 89 -11.26 0.76 14.87
CA THR A 89 -12.13 -0.36 14.49
C THR A 89 -13.49 0.06 13.90
N ASN A 90 -13.77 1.36 13.78
CA ASN A 90 -15.06 1.86 13.31
C ASN A 90 -15.29 1.78 11.79
N LYS A 91 -14.27 1.45 10.98
CA LYS A 91 -14.39 1.32 9.52
C LYS A 91 -14.18 -0.14 9.09
N SER A 92 -14.42 -0.46 7.82
CA SER A 92 -14.18 -1.79 7.28
C SER A 92 -13.12 -1.72 6.20
N LEU A 93 -12.02 -2.48 6.34
CA LEU A 93 -11.03 -2.60 5.27
C LEU A 93 -11.61 -3.20 3.99
N VAL A 94 -12.71 -3.97 4.08
CA VAL A 94 -13.39 -4.53 2.92
C VAL A 94 -13.96 -3.42 2.02
N GLU A 95 -14.54 -2.38 2.63
CA GLU A 95 -15.07 -1.23 1.87
C GLU A 95 -13.95 -0.45 1.18
N VAL A 96 -12.85 -0.21 1.91
CA VAL A 96 -11.66 0.48 1.38
C VAL A 96 -11.05 -0.27 0.20
N VAL A 97 -10.91 -1.59 0.32
CA VAL A 97 -10.43 -2.45 -0.77
C VAL A 97 -11.38 -2.39 -1.96
N GLY A 98 -12.70 -2.42 -1.73
CA GLY A 98 -13.71 -2.32 -2.77
C GLY A 98 -13.59 -1.02 -3.57
N LEU A 99 -13.45 0.12 -2.89
CA LEU A 99 -13.25 1.43 -3.52
C LEU A 99 -11.97 1.47 -4.35
N LEU A 100 -10.84 1.06 -3.78
CA LEU A 100 -9.58 1.01 -4.54
C LEU A 100 -9.67 0.07 -5.74
N SER A 101 -10.38 -1.06 -5.61
CA SER A 101 -10.52 -2.01 -6.71
C SER A 101 -11.44 -1.52 -7.83
N GLY A 102 -12.41 -0.65 -7.51
CA GLY A 102 -13.34 -0.08 -8.48
C GLY A 102 -12.84 1.20 -9.15
N ASP A 103 -12.11 2.04 -8.41
CA ASP A 103 -11.85 3.42 -8.82
C ASP A 103 -10.37 3.69 -9.18
N LEU A 104 -9.46 2.73 -8.95
CA LEU A 104 -8.10 2.85 -9.45
C LEU A 104 -8.08 2.85 -10.99
N PRO A 105 -7.23 3.69 -11.62
CA PRO A 105 -7.05 3.71 -13.07
C PRO A 105 -6.81 2.33 -13.67
N ALA A 106 -7.43 2.06 -14.83
CA ALA A 106 -7.42 0.75 -15.50
C ALA A 106 -6.01 0.25 -15.91
N ASN A 107 -5.00 1.11 -15.90
CA ASN A 107 -3.61 0.75 -16.13
C ASN A 107 -2.91 0.16 -14.89
N TYR A 108 -3.56 0.12 -13.74
CA TYR A 108 -3.09 -0.60 -12.55
C TYR A 108 -3.79 -1.96 -12.50
N LEU A 109 -3.03 -3.03 -12.68
CA LEU A 109 -3.58 -4.37 -12.54
C LEU A 109 -3.49 -4.80 -11.07
N ILE A 110 -4.64 -4.99 -10.42
CA ILE A 110 -4.68 -5.59 -9.08
C ILE A 110 -4.49 -7.11 -9.22
N GLU A 111 -3.31 -7.59 -8.85
CA GLU A 111 -2.97 -9.02 -8.95
C GLU A 111 -3.53 -9.82 -7.79
N ARG A 112 -3.49 -9.23 -6.59
CA ARG A 112 -3.86 -9.92 -5.36
C ARG A 112 -4.26 -8.93 -4.27
N VAL A 113 -5.24 -9.34 -3.48
CA VAL A 113 -5.55 -8.74 -2.18
C VAL A 113 -5.26 -9.80 -1.10
N SER A 114 -4.41 -9.46 -0.14
CA SER A 114 -4.06 -10.34 0.98
C SER A 114 -4.56 -9.73 2.28
N PRO A 115 -5.59 -10.29 2.94
CA PRO A 115 -5.86 -9.95 4.32
C PRO A 115 -4.65 -10.38 5.15
N MET A 116 -4.20 -9.53 6.06
CA MET A 116 -3.18 -9.88 7.05
C MET A 116 -3.87 -9.92 8.40
N PRO A 117 -4.16 -11.12 8.93
CA PRO A 117 -4.73 -11.21 10.27
C PRO A 117 -3.76 -10.59 11.26
N ALA A 118 -4.34 -9.92 12.24
CA ALA A 118 -3.69 -9.51 13.48
C ALA A 118 -2.79 -10.65 13.99
N SER A 119 -1.47 -10.43 14.08
CA SER A 119 -0.57 -11.36 14.76
C SER A 119 -0.94 -11.43 16.25
N ASP A 120 -0.83 -12.61 16.88
CA ASP A 120 -1.14 -12.89 18.30
C ASP A 120 -0.40 -12.02 19.35
N LYS A 121 0.37 -11.02 18.92
CA LYS A 121 0.95 -9.99 19.79
C LYS A 121 0.00 -8.79 19.83
N LEU A 122 -0.87 -8.78 20.84
CA LEU A 122 -1.73 -7.69 21.31
C LEU A 122 -1.25 -6.29 20.86
N LEU A 123 -2.08 -5.60 20.07
CA LEU A 123 -1.96 -4.25 19.43
C LEU A 123 -1.92 -4.24 17.89
N THR A 124 -2.41 -5.29 17.22
CA THR A 124 -2.41 -5.33 15.76
C THR A 124 -3.69 -4.75 15.17
N VAL A 125 -3.57 -3.48 14.76
CA VAL A 125 -4.29 -2.81 13.66
C VAL A 125 -4.73 -3.83 12.59
N GLU A 126 -5.98 -3.78 12.13
CA GLU A 126 -6.43 -4.63 11.00
C GLU A 126 -5.62 -4.25 9.76
N GLN A 127 -5.13 -5.23 8.99
CA GLN A 127 -4.27 -4.97 7.85
C GLN A 127 -4.72 -5.70 6.60
N CYS A 128 -4.59 -5.01 5.47
CA CYS A 128 -4.78 -5.59 4.15
C CYS A 128 -3.65 -5.11 3.23
N LYS A 129 -3.18 -5.98 2.35
CA LYS A 129 -2.22 -5.64 1.30
C LYS A 129 -2.86 -5.78 -0.06
N ILE A 130 -2.76 -4.75 -0.88
CA ILE A 130 -3.13 -4.79 -2.29
C ILE A 130 -1.84 -4.79 -3.10
N PHE A 131 -1.72 -5.76 -4.00
CA PHE A 131 -0.58 -5.90 -4.91
C PHE A 131 -1.01 -5.42 -6.29
N ILE A 132 -0.30 -4.42 -6.83
CA ILE A 132 -0.59 -3.87 -8.15
C ILE A 132 0.64 -3.93 -9.08
N THR A 133 0.42 -4.18 -10.36
CA THR A 133 1.48 -4.24 -11.38
C THR A 133 1.23 -3.31 -12.55
N ASP A 134 2.32 -2.90 -13.22
CA ASP A 134 2.30 -1.96 -14.34
C ASP A 134 2.60 -2.59 -15.71
N TRP A 135 3.39 -3.67 -15.75
CA TRP A 135 3.65 -4.52 -16.92
C TRP A 135 4.44 -5.79 -16.53
N GLN A 136 4.41 -6.79 -17.41
CA GLN A 136 5.28 -7.96 -17.38
C GLN A 136 6.19 -7.93 -18.62
N VAL A 137 7.51 -7.96 -18.45
CA VAL A 137 8.45 -8.16 -19.59
C VAL A 137 8.90 -9.60 -19.56
N ARG A 138 8.75 -10.26 -20.72
CA ARG A 138 9.29 -11.60 -20.97
C ARG A 138 10.62 -11.45 -21.71
N GLU A 139 11.67 -12.01 -21.14
CA GLU A 139 12.95 -12.21 -21.83
C GLU A 139 13.05 -13.69 -22.27
N PRO A 140 13.31 -13.96 -23.56
CA PRO A 140 13.58 -15.30 -24.07
C PRO A 140 14.96 -15.83 -23.67
#